data_AF-A0A6G2K518-F1
#
_entry.id   AF-A0A6G2K518-F1
#
_cell.length_a   1.000
_cell.length_b   1.000
_cell.length_c   1.000
_cell.angle_alpha   90.00
_cell.angle_beta   90.00
_cell.angle_gamma   90.00
#
_symmetry.space_group_name_H-M   'P 1'
#
loop_
_entity.id
_entity.type
_entity.pdbx_description
1 polymer ?
#
loop_
_entity_poly.entity_id
_entity_poly.type
_entity_poly.pdbx_seq_one_letter_code
_entity_poly.pdbx_strand_id
1 'polypeptide(L)'
;MLALLLLALSCGSGAAETASPPPPDEGATAANEFAASAVKGAGGGEAAGDVRQVPEVRFTYFDGSEGTLSDLAGVPAVINFWASWCPPCITEM
;
A
#
# COMPACT_ATOMS: atom_id res chain seq x y z
N MET A 1 39.55 -32.37 -45.32
CA MET A 1 38.67 -31.71 -46.31
C MET A 1 37.42 -31.24 -45.56
N LEU A 2 37.36 -29.98 -45.19
CA LEU A 2 36.92 -28.85 -46.04
C LEU A 2 35.42 -28.49 -45.93
N ALA A 3 34.71 -28.93 -44.89
CA ALA A 3 33.41 -28.35 -44.53
C ALA A 3 33.21 -28.58 -43.02
N LEU A 4 33.59 -27.65 -42.14
CA LEU A 4 32.60 -26.77 -41.49
C LEU A 4 33.35 -25.61 -40.80
N LEU A 5 34.34 -25.06 -41.50
CA LEU A 5 35.08 -23.84 -41.15
C LEU A 5 34.33 -22.57 -41.61
N LEU A 6 32.99 -22.61 -41.72
CA LEU A 6 32.15 -21.57 -42.33
C LEU A 6 30.85 -21.32 -41.57
N LEU A 7 30.91 -20.85 -40.32
CA LEU A 7 29.78 -20.10 -39.74
C LEU A 7 30.22 -19.07 -38.69
N ALA A 8 31.42 -18.52 -38.86
CA ALA A 8 31.85 -17.29 -38.21
C ALA A 8 31.61 -16.11 -39.15
N LEU A 9 30.35 -15.71 -39.35
CA LEU A 9 29.89 -14.33 -39.63
C LEU A 9 28.37 -14.34 -39.87
N SER A 10 27.57 -13.79 -38.96
CA SER A 10 26.62 -12.72 -39.30
C SER A 10 25.80 -12.28 -38.08
N CYS A 11 25.84 -10.96 -37.86
CA CYS A 11 24.88 -10.08 -37.18
C CYS A 11 24.48 -10.34 -35.72
N GLY A 12 24.92 -9.43 -34.86
CA GLY A 12 24.21 -9.12 -33.62
C GLY A 12 22.87 -8.44 -33.89
N SER A 13 21.94 -8.62 -32.96
CA SER A 13 20.85 -7.69 -32.66
C SER A 13 20.63 -7.74 -31.15
N GLY A 14 20.89 -6.62 -30.48
CA GLY A 14 20.61 -6.47 -29.06
C GLY A 14 19.10 -6.49 -28.79
N ALA A 15 18.73 -7.05 -27.64
CA ALA A 15 17.57 -6.68 -26.88
C ALA A 15 17.94 -6.86 -25.40
N ALA A 16 17.88 -5.78 -24.65
CA ALA A 16 18.09 -5.75 -23.21
C ALA A 16 17.08 -6.68 -22.53
N GLU A 17 17.56 -7.70 -21.85
CA GLU A 17 16.73 -8.54 -21.00
C GLU A 17 16.53 -7.80 -19.68
N THR A 18 15.34 -7.22 -19.53
CA THR A 18 14.89 -6.58 -18.30
C THR A 18 14.78 -7.64 -17.21
N ALA A 19 15.80 -7.72 -16.35
CA ALA A 19 15.74 -8.51 -15.13
C ALA A 19 14.62 -7.97 -14.23
N SER A 20 13.63 -8.82 -13.95
CA SER A 20 12.54 -8.54 -13.03
C SER A 20 13.09 -8.27 -11.61
N PRO A 21 12.52 -7.32 -10.84
CA PRO A 21 12.91 -7.13 -9.44
C PRO A 21 12.58 -8.38 -8.62
N PRO A 22 13.37 -8.70 -7.58
CA PRO A 22 13.09 -9.82 -6.69
C PRO A 22 11.76 -9.62 -5.94
N PRO A 23 11.08 -10.71 -5.53
CA PRO A 23 9.87 -10.62 -4.74
C PRO A 23 10.16 -9.95 -3.37
N PRO A 24 9.17 -9.25 -2.78
CA PRO A 24 9.31 -8.72 -1.43
C PRO A 24 9.50 -9.86 -0.43
N ASP A 25 10.44 -9.64 0.48
CA ASP A 25 10.87 -10.49 1.57
C ASP A 25 9.70 -11.02 2.41
N GLU A 26 9.56 -12.35 2.43
CA GLU A 26 8.69 -13.04 3.38
C GLU A 26 9.34 -13.05 4.76
N GLY A 27 8.90 -12.14 5.64
CA GLY A 27 8.98 -12.34 7.09
C GLY A 27 9.46 -11.14 7.92
N ALA A 28 8.54 -10.31 8.40
CA ALA A 28 8.71 -9.56 9.64
C ALA A 28 7.46 -9.73 10.52
N THR A 29 7.61 -10.55 11.55
CA THR A 29 6.61 -10.87 12.55
C THR A 29 6.21 -9.64 13.37
N ALA A 30 4.93 -9.28 13.36
CA ALA A 30 4.35 -8.40 14.38
C ALA A 30 3.26 -9.19 15.12
N ALA A 31 3.67 -9.86 16.19
CA ALA A 31 2.73 -10.40 17.17
C ALA A 31 1.99 -9.23 17.83
N ASN A 32 0.67 -9.31 17.81
CA ASN A 32 -0.26 -8.36 18.40
C ASN A 32 -0.44 -8.64 19.90
N GLU A 33 0.27 -7.90 20.75
CA GLU A 33 -0.02 -7.93 22.19
C GLU A 33 -1.23 -7.03 22.50
N PHE A 34 -2.43 -7.57 22.26
CA PHE A 34 -3.67 -7.07 22.82
C PHE A 34 -3.72 -7.46 24.31
N ALA A 35 -2.97 -6.76 25.15
CA ALA A 35 -3.06 -6.90 26.60
C ALA A 35 -4.13 -5.91 27.12
N ALA A 36 -5.32 -6.44 27.37
CA ALA A 36 -6.43 -5.75 27.99
C ALA A 36 -6.08 -5.29 29.42
N SER A 37 -6.26 -4.00 29.70
CA SER A 37 -6.27 -3.49 31.08
C SER A 37 -7.64 -2.91 31.39
N ALA A 38 -8.37 -3.60 32.27
CA ALA A 38 -9.69 -3.21 32.72
C ALA A 38 -9.65 -1.89 33.50
N VAL A 39 -10.41 -0.88 33.04
CA VAL A 39 -10.75 0.30 33.83
C VAL A 39 -12.23 0.29 34.17
N LYS A 40 -12.52 0.35 35.47
CA LYS A 40 -13.85 0.33 36.07
C LYS A 40 -14.43 1.74 36.01
N GLY A 41 -15.53 1.90 35.27
CA GLY A 41 -16.19 3.19 35.05
C GLY A 41 -17.09 3.66 36.20
N ALA A 42 -17.24 4.98 36.29
CA ALA A 42 -18.40 5.65 36.89
C ALA A 42 -18.57 7.06 36.26
N GLY A 43 -19.68 7.30 35.58
CA GLY A 43 -20.10 8.63 35.10
C GLY A 43 -20.74 8.59 33.70
N GLY A 44 -22.05 8.90 33.62
CA GLY A 44 -22.93 8.62 32.48
C GLY A 44 -22.84 9.57 31.28
N GLY A 45 -23.25 9.02 30.12
CA GLY A 45 -23.32 9.65 28.80
C GLY A 45 -22.96 8.65 27.68
N GLU A 46 -23.91 7.81 27.25
CA GLU A 46 -23.79 6.95 26.05
C GLU A 46 -23.65 7.81 24.79
N ALA A 47 -22.66 7.71 23.89
CA ALA A 47 -21.46 6.90 23.83
C ALA A 47 -20.32 7.74 23.23
N ALA A 48 -19.46 8.31 24.08
CA ALA A 48 -18.10 8.64 23.65
C ALA A 48 -17.27 7.36 23.78
N GLY A 49 -17.32 6.50 22.76
CA GLY A 49 -16.29 5.46 22.62
C GLY A 49 -14.91 6.13 22.63
N ASP A 50 -13.87 5.41 23.05
CA ASP A 50 -12.49 5.91 23.05
C ASP A 50 -12.23 6.71 21.77
N VAL A 51 -12.10 8.04 21.91
CA VAL A 51 -11.82 8.93 20.77
C VAL A 51 -10.38 8.68 20.37
N ARG A 52 -10.18 7.66 19.55
CA ARG A 52 -8.89 7.35 18.98
C ARG A 52 -8.55 8.46 18.00
N GLN A 53 -7.44 9.13 18.27
CA GLN A 53 -6.92 10.17 17.40
C GLN A 53 -6.73 9.59 15.99
N VAL A 54 -7.07 10.39 14.98
CA VAL A 54 -6.81 10.05 13.58
C VAL A 54 -5.30 9.89 13.42
N PRO A 55 -4.81 8.79 12.81
CA PRO A 55 -3.40 8.63 12.56
C PRO A 55 -2.90 9.67 11.57
N GLU A 56 -1.67 10.13 11.75
CA GLU A 56 -1.03 11.00 10.77
C GLU A 56 -0.63 10.17 9.55
N VAL A 57 -1.28 10.45 8.41
CA VAL A 57 -1.05 9.76 7.14
C VAL A 57 -0.72 10.79 6.07
N ARG A 58 0.39 10.57 5.35
CA ARG A 58 0.79 11.28 4.13
C ARG A 58 0.34 10.50 2.91
N PHE A 59 -0.08 11.20 1.87
CA PHE A 59 -0.47 10.61 0.60
C PHE A 59 -0.16 11.55 -0.57
N THR A 60 0.06 10.95 -1.74
CA THR A 60 0.30 11.68 -2.99
C THR A 60 -0.99 11.76 -3.79
N TYR A 61 -1.33 12.95 -4.27
CA TYR A 61 -2.43 13.18 -5.19
C TYR A 61 -2.09 12.74 -6.62
N PHE A 62 -3.10 12.63 -7.48
CA PHE A 62 -2.92 12.22 -8.87
C PHE A 62 -2.04 13.17 -9.70
N ASP A 63 -1.93 14.44 -9.30
CA ASP A 63 -1.05 15.43 -9.92
C ASP A 63 0.40 15.39 -9.38
N GLY A 64 0.70 14.48 -8.46
CA GLY A 64 2.00 14.34 -7.82
C GLY A 64 2.24 15.29 -6.65
N SER A 65 1.27 16.13 -6.27
CA SER A 65 1.35 16.91 -5.03
C SER A 65 1.17 16.02 -3.80
N GLU A 66 1.66 16.48 -2.65
CA GLU A 66 1.57 15.75 -1.38
C GLU A 66 0.47 16.35 -0.50
N GLY A 67 -0.21 15.51 0.28
CA GLY A 67 -1.21 15.89 1.27
C GLY A 67 -1.14 15.04 2.53
N THR A 68 -1.83 15.49 3.57
CA THR A 68 -1.97 14.81 4.86
C THR A 68 -3.42 14.75 5.30
N LEU A 69 -3.76 13.80 6.17
CA LEU A 69 -5.10 13.77 6.78
C LEU A 69 -5.37 15.00 7.67
N SER A 70 -4.31 15.57 8.25
CA SER A 70 -4.41 16.80 9.05
C SER A 70 -4.85 18.02 8.22
N ASP A 71 -4.59 18.02 6.90
CA ASP A 71 -5.05 19.09 5.99
C ASP A 71 -6.58 19.09 5.81
N LEU A 72 -7.26 17.99 6.13
CA LEU A 72 -8.72 17.83 6.05
C LEU A 72 -9.44 18.18 7.37
N ALA A 73 -8.69 18.60 8.39
CA ALA A 73 -9.25 18.95 9.70
C ALA A 73 -10.14 20.20 9.64
N GLY A 74 -11.04 20.33 10.61
CA GLY A 74 -11.95 21.48 10.75
C GLY A 74 -13.28 21.34 10.02
N VAL A 75 -13.43 20.32 9.17
CA VAL A 75 -14.71 19.92 8.57
C VAL A 75 -14.92 18.41 8.72
N PRO A 76 -16.16 17.92 8.86
CA PRO A 76 -16.41 16.48 8.81
C PRO A 76 -16.00 15.92 7.44
N ALA A 77 -15.09 14.95 7.45
CA ALA A 77 -14.62 14.25 6.26
C ALA A 77 -14.87 12.75 6.38
N VAL A 78 -15.23 12.11 5.27
CA VAL A 78 -15.34 10.65 5.15
C VAL A 78 -14.22 10.18 4.24
N ILE A 79 -13.42 9.24 4.72
CA ILE A 79 -12.36 8.62 3.92
C ILE A 79 -12.89 7.30 3.39
N ASN A 80 -12.99 7.19 2.06
CA ASN A 80 -13.38 5.96 1.39
C ASN A 80 -12.15 5.24 0.83
N PHE A 81 -11.88 4.02 1.32
CA PHE A 81 -10.77 3.19 0.85
C PHE A 81 -11.26 2.25 -0.26
N TRP A 82 -10.72 2.41 -1.46
CA TRP A 82 -11.09 1.61 -2.63
C TRP A 82 -9.89 1.36 -3.54
N ALA A 83 -10.06 0.43 -4.48
CA ALA A 83 -9.11 0.19 -5.55
C ALA A 83 -9.83 -0.28 -6.82
N SER A 84 -9.25 -0.01 -7.99
CA SER A 84 -9.83 -0.36 -9.30
C SER A 84 -10.04 -1.86 -9.53
N TRP A 85 -9.41 -2.68 -8.72
CA TRP A 85 -9.48 -4.14 -8.77
C TRP A 85 -10.29 -4.74 -7.62
N CYS A 86 -10.92 -3.92 -6.76
CA CYS A 86 -11.73 -4.39 -5.64
C CYS A 86 -13.21 -4.49 -6.05
N PRO A 87 -13.76 -5.70 -6.32
CA PRO A 87 -15.13 -5.84 -6.80
C PRO A 87 -16.23 -5.31 -5.85
N PRO A 88 -16.17 -5.53 -4.51
CA PRO A 88 -17.19 -4.94 -3.63
C PRO A 88 -17.08 -3.42 -3.59
N CYS A 89 -15.86 -2.87 -3.53
CA CYS A 89 -15.65 -1.42 -3.52
C CYS A 89 -16.23 -0.71 -4.75
N ILE A 90 -16.15 -1.33 -5.93
CA ILE A 90 -16.71 -0.80 -7.18
C ILE A 90 -18.25 -0.78 -7.13
N THR A 91 -18.86 -1.74 -6.45
CA THR A 91 -20.33 -1.82 -6.31
C THR A 91 -20.87 -0.79 -5.32
N GLU A 92 -20.04 -0.37 -4.37
CA GLU A 92 -20.38 0.58 -3.29
C GLU A 92 -20.25 2.06 -3.70
N MET A 93 -19.65 2.35 -4.85
CA MET A 93 -19.45 3.72 -5.40
C MET A 93 -20.67 4.22 -6.17
#